data_AF-A0A2I1GZ60-F1
#
_entry.id   AF-A0A2I1GZ60-F1
#
_cell.length_a   1.000
_cell.length_b   1.000
_cell.length_c   1.000
_cell.angle_alpha   90.00
_cell.angle_beta   90.00
_cell.angle_gamma   90.00
#
_symmetry.space_group_name_H-M   'P 1'
#
loop_
_entity.id
_entity.type
_entity.pdbx_description
1 polymer ?
#
loop_
_entity_poly.entity_id
_entity_poly.type
_entity_poly.pdbx_seq_one_letter_code
_entity_poly.pdbx_strand_id
1 'polypeptide(L)'
;MALSKTQTEALIIPFRRMFKNKLKFARSAPNAILDNPYIYGYRDFYDNQLQAKITDFCIQLNDNGLLGNITEIRLKSLQEQLWTSRPLIEKLPYNRVPHTRKNNYILNMLLLCYDNNISLQNLDNNIFPTIKGGRIPLEDVVDNAYYSKHRERLHEKKILFLDQIISGDKSRLLLWKEILIKAYVPISSHAFLRFTI
;
A
#
# COMPACT_ATOMS: atom_id res chain seq x y z
N MET A 1 9.09 -6.67 -9.40
CA MET A 1 8.09 -7.15 -10.37
C MET A 1 7.84 -8.63 -10.09
N ALA A 2 6.59 -9.08 -9.98
CA ALA A 2 6.23 -10.50 -9.96
C ALA A 2 5.94 -10.96 -11.39
N LEU A 3 6.18 -12.23 -11.71
CA LEU A 3 5.79 -12.77 -13.01
C LEU A 3 4.26 -12.86 -13.04
N SER A 4 3.65 -12.62 -14.20
CA SER A 4 2.22 -12.88 -14.34
C SER A 4 1.94 -14.38 -14.24
N LYS A 5 0.70 -14.74 -13.89
CA LYS A 5 0.27 -16.16 -13.86
C LYS A 5 0.51 -16.87 -15.20
N THR A 6 0.31 -16.17 -16.31
CA THR A 6 0.59 -16.71 -17.66
C THR A 6 2.07 -16.94 -17.91
N GLN A 7 2.94 -16.06 -17.42
CA GLN A 7 4.39 -16.20 -17.54
C GLN A 7 4.93 -17.33 -16.66
N THR A 8 4.43 -17.45 -15.42
CA THR A 8 4.80 -18.56 -14.52
C THR A 8 4.32 -19.89 -15.07
N GLU A 9 3.11 -19.97 -15.63
CA GLU A 9 2.60 -21.15 -16.30
C GLU A 9 3.45 -21.54 -17.51
N ALA A 10 3.78 -20.58 -18.38
CA ALA A 10 4.65 -20.83 -19.54
C ALA A 10 6.02 -21.39 -19.12
N LEU A 11 6.59 -20.84 -18.05
CA LEU A 11 7.88 -21.26 -17.52
C LEU A 11 7.83 -22.65 -16.88
N ILE A 12 6.73 -23.02 -16.20
CA ILE A 12 6.63 -24.28 -15.47
C ILE A 12 6.24 -25.49 -16.34
N ILE A 13 5.61 -25.27 -17.49
CA ILE A 13 5.22 -26.33 -18.45
C ILE A 13 6.37 -27.32 -18.76
N PRO A 14 7.58 -26.89 -19.17
CA PRO A 14 8.67 -27.83 -19.45
C PRO A 14 9.08 -28.63 -18.20
N PHE A 15 9.11 -28.02 -17.03
CA PHE A 15 9.43 -28.70 -15.77
C PHE A 15 8.36 -29.74 -15.40
N ARG A 16 7.07 -29.41 -15.52
CA ARG A 16 5.96 -30.36 -15.30
C ARG A 16 6.06 -31.55 -16.26
N ARG A 17 6.39 -31.33 -17.54
CA ARG A 17 6.59 -32.42 -18.52
C ARG A 17 7.76 -33.32 -18.14
N MET A 18 8.90 -32.72 -17.80
CA MET A 18 10.07 -33.48 -17.33
C MET A 18 9.75 -34.32 -16.08
N PHE A 19 9.04 -33.72 -15.12
CA PHE A 19 8.65 -34.38 -13.89
C PHE A 19 7.73 -35.58 -14.14
N LYS A 20 6.68 -35.41 -14.96
CA LYS A 20 5.79 -36.51 -15.38
C LYS A 20 6.55 -37.64 -16.08
N ASN A 21 7.47 -37.29 -16.97
CA ASN A 21 8.29 -38.30 -17.68
C ASN A 21 9.15 -39.10 -16.70
N LYS A 22 9.75 -38.46 -15.69
CA LYS A 22 10.51 -39.15 -14.63
C LYS A 22 9.64 -40.08 -13.79
N LEU A 23 8.37 -39.72 -13.57
CA LEU A 23 7.38 -40.56 -12.89
C LEU A 23 6.76 -41.64 -13.79
N LYS A 24 7.19 -41.76 -15.05
CA LYS A 24 6.63 -42.67 -16.07
C LYS A 24 5.14 -42.41 -16.36
N PHE A 25 4.66 -41.19 -16.11
CA PHE A 25 3.30 -40.80 -16.51
C PHE A 25 3.23 -40.41 -17.98
N ALA A 26 2.06 -40.63 -18.57
CA ALA A 26 1.75 -40.11 -19.89
C ALA A 26 1.83 -38.58 -19.90
N ARG A 27 2.25 -38.00 -21.03
CA ARG A 27 2.29 -36.53 -21.20
C ARG A 27 0.90 -35.89 -20.98
N SER A 28 -0.17 -36.61 -21.31
CA SER A 28 -1.57 -36.22 -21.14
C SER A 28 -2.12 -36.45 -19.73
N ALA A 29 -1.34 -37.01 -18.80
CA ALA A 29 -1.80 -37.25 -17.43
C ALA A 29 -2.28 -35.92 -16.80
N PRO A 30 -3.40 -35.90 -16.07
CA PRO A 30 -3.91 -34.68 -15.44
C PRO A 30 -2.88 -34.01 -14.53
N ASN A 31 -2.78 -32.67 -14.57
CA ASN A 31 -1.90 -31.91 -13.66
C ASN A 31 -2.33 -32.06 -12.19
N ALA A 32 -3.64 -32.22 -11.95
CA ALA A 32 -4.21 -32.39 -10.62
C ALA A 32 -3.58 -33.54 -9.80
N ILE A 33 -3.03 -34.57 -10.46
CA ILE A 33 -2.32 -35.67 -9.77
C ILE A 33 -1.03 -35.15 -9.12
N LEU A 34 -0.35 -34.21 -9.76
CA LEU A 34 0.84 -33.57 -9.21
C LEU A 34 0.46 -32.59 -8.11
N ASP A 35 -0.55 -31.76 -8.36
CA ASP A 35 -0.95 -30.66 -7.47
C ASP A 35 -1.62 -31.17 -6.17
N ASN A 36 -2.11 -32.42 -6.15
CA ASN A 36 -2.74 -33.02 -4.97
C ASN A 36 -1.74 -33.19 -3.80
N PRO A 37 -2.01 -32.55 -2.63
CA PRO A 37 -1.16 -32.65 -1.43
C PRO A 37 -0.94 -34.08 -0.92
N TYR A 38 -1.90 -34.98 -1.14
CA TYR A 38 -1.86 -36.36 -0.67
C TYR A 38 -1.08 -37.31 -1.58
N ILE A 39 -0.64 -36.85 -2.76
CA ILE A 39 0.10 -37.67 -3.72
C ILE A 39 1.54 -37.15 -3.86
N TYR A 40 1.72 -36.06 -4.59
CA TYR A 40 3.04 -35.46 -4.82
C TYR A 40 3.18 -34.08 -4.18
N GLY A 41 2.06 -33.41 -3.87
CA GLY A 41 2.07 -32.08 -3.26
C GLY A 41 2.88 -31.06 -4.06
N TYR A 42 2.83 -31.16 -5.39
CA TYR A 42 3.50 -30.23 -6.27
C TYR A 42 2.92 -28.83 -6.04
N ARG A 43 3.72 -27.95 -5.47
CA ARG A 43 3.29 -26.57 -5.22
C ARG A 43 3.32 -25.77 -6.52
N ASP A 44 2.24 -25.08 -6.81
CA ASP A 44 2.20 -24.19 -7.96
C ASP A 44 3.27 -23.10 -7.83
N PHE A 45 3.97 -22.84 -8.94
CA PHE A 45 5.09 -21.91 -8.95
C PHE A 45 4.63 -20.46 -8.73
N TYR A 46 3.46 -20.10 -9.27
CA TYR A 46 2.88 -18.78 -9.05
C TYR A 46 2.53 -18.59 -7.57
N ASP A 47 1.87 -19.56 -6.96
CA ASP A 47 1.47 -19.51 -5.55
C ASP A 47 2.69 -19.45 -4.63
N ASN A 48 3.74 -20.23 -4.91
CA ASN A 48 5.01 -20.16 -4.18
C ASN A 48 5.67 -18.78 -4.31
N GLN A 49 5.71 -18.21 -5.51
CA GLN A 49 6.28 -16.88 -5.74
C GLN A 49 5.51 -15.80 -4.99
N LEU A 50 4.18 -15.89 -5.01
CA LEU A 50 3.28 -15.01 -4.30
C LEU A 50 3.51 -15.09 -2.79
N GLN A 51 3.51 -16.31 -2.24
CA GLN A 51 3.75 -16.56 -0.83
C GLN A 51 5.10 -16.01 -0.38
N ALA A 52 6.17 -16.28 -1.14
CA ALA A 52 7.52 -15.79 -0.82
C ALA A 52 7.55 -14.26 -0.75
N LYS A 53 6.99 -13.56 -1.76
CA LYS A 53 6.97 -12.09 -1.80
C LYS A 53 6.20 -11.46 -0.64
N ILE A 54 5.01 -12.00 -0.34
CA ILE A 54 4.21 -11.49 0.78
C ILE A 54 4.94 -11.75 2.10
N THR A 55 5.52 -12.94 2.27
CA THR A 55 6.27 -13.29 3.47
C THR A 55 7.47 -12.35 3.67
N ASP A 56 8.26 -12.13 2.62
CA ASP A 56 9.40 -11.20 2.64
C ASP A 56 8.95 -9.78 2.98
N PHE A 57 7.82 -9.33 2.45
CA PHE A 57 7.27 -8.02 2.76
C PHE A 57 6.79 -7.91 4.22
N CYS A 58 6.15 -8.95 4.76
CA CYS A 58 5.77 -9.01 6.17
C CYS A 58 7.01 -9.00 7.07
N ILE A 59 8.07 -9.73 6.73
CA ILE A 59 9.34 -9.71 7.46
C ILE A 59 9.92 -8.29 7.44
N GLN A 60 9.93 -7.65 6.26
CA GLN A 60 10.41 -6.28 6.11
C GLN A 60 9.63 -5.26 6.96
N LEU A 61 8.30 -5.41 7.05
CA LEU A 61 7.45 -4.53 7.86
C LEU A 61 7.65 -4.72 9.37
N ASN A 62 7.96 -5.95 9.80
CA ASN A 62 8.16 -6.31 11.20
C ASN A 62 9.64 -6.24 11.63
N ASP A 63 10.54 -5.80 10.76
CA ASP A 63 11.96 -5.66 11.08
C ASP A 63 12.15 -4.48 12.04
N ASN A 64 12.87 -4.69 13.15
CA ASN A 64 13.20 -3.65 14.13
C ASN A 64 14.56 -2.98 13.85
N GLY A 65 15.23 -3.37 12.76
CA GLY A 65 16.57 -2.90 12.40
C GLY A 65 16.55 -1.79 11.36
N LEU A 66 17.67 -1.68 10.63
CA LEU A 66 17.84 -0.70 9.56
C LEU A 66 16.80 -0.88 8.44
N LEU A 67 16.44 -2.13 8.12
CA LEU A 67 15.49 -2.42 7.05
C LEU A 67 14.08 -1.92 7.42
N GLY A 68 13.64 -2.14 8.66
CA GLY A 68 12.39 -1.60 9.19
C GLY A 68 12.35 -0.07 9.13
N ASN A 69 13.39 0.58 9.66
CA ASN A 69 13.49 2.04 9.66
C ASN A 69 13.42 2.64 8.25
N ILE A 70 14.13 2.05 7.28
CA ILE A 70 14.09 2.49 5.88
C ILE A 70 12.68 2.28 5.29
N THR A 71 12.03 1.16 5.63
CA THR A 71 10.68 0.84 5.16
C THR A 71 9.66 1.82 5.68
N GLU A 72 9.76 2.18 6.96
CA GLU A 72 8.93 3.21 7.61
C GLU A 72 9.08 4.57 6.91
N ILE A 73 10.33 5.03 6.70
CA ILE A 73 10.61 6.29 6.02
C ILE A 73 10.02 6.29 4.61
N ARG A 74 10.18 5.20 3.86
CA ARG A 74 9.64 5.08 2.50
C ARG A 74 8.11 5.06 2.49
N LEU A 75 7.47 4.42 3.47
CA LEU A 75 6.02 4.43 3.63
C LEU A 75 5.49 5.84 3.95
N LYS A 76 6.14 6.56 4.87
CA LYS A 76 5.81 7.96 5.19
C LYS A 76 5.99 8.87 3.98
N SER A 77 7.11 8.72 3.26
CA SER A 77 7.35 9.45 2.02
C SER A 77 6.29 9.15 0.96
N LEU A 78 5.84 7.90 0.84
CA LEU A 78 4.77 7.53 -0.07
C LEU A 78 3.41 8.09 0.35
N GLN A 79 3.09 8.07 1.65
CA GLN A 79 1.87 8.64 2.21
C GLN A 79 1.79 10.14 1.91
N GLU A 80 2.89 10.86 2.07
CA GLU A 80 3.02 12.28 1.73
C GLU A 80 2.85 12.52 0.23
N GLN A 81 3.53 11.74 -0.62
CA GLN A 81 3.39 11.83 -2.08
C GLN A 81 1.98 11.48 -2.59
N LEU A 82 1.26 10.65 -1.85
CA LEU A 82 -0.14 10.29 -2.11
C LEU A 82 -1.11 11.24 -1.43
N TRP A 83 -0.60 12.12 -0.57
CA TRP A 83 -1.35 13.06 0.22
C TRP A 83 -2.57 12.41 0.88
N THR A 84 -2.32 11.32 1.62
CA THR A 84 -3.36 10.54 2.30
C THR A 84 -3.22 10.68 3.81
N SER A 85 -4.34 10.78 4.51
CA SER A 85 -4.32 10.98 5.96
C SER A 85 -3.93 9.71 6.72
N ARG A 86 -4.41 8.56 6.23
CA ARG A 86 -4.26 7.25 6.85
C ARG A 86 -2.98 6.56 6.40
N PRO A 87 -2.40 5.67 7.23
CA PRO A 87 -1.28 4.85 6.81
C PRO A 87 -1.67 3.93 5.65
N LEU A 88 -0.78 3.81 4.66
CA LEU A 88 -1.04 3.06 3.42
C LEU A 88 -1.25 1.55 3.64
N ILE A 89 -0.85 1.04 4.80
CA ILE A 89 -1.04 -0.35 5.22
C ILE A 89 -2.52 -0.64 5.50
N GLU A 90 -3.25 0.32 6.05
CA GLU A 90 -4.68 0.16 6.39
C GLU A 90 -5.60 0.42 5.20
N LYS A 91 -5.31 1.50 4.45
CA LYS A 91 -6.15 1.91 3.32
C LYS A 91 -5.29 2.43 2.18
N LEU A 92 -5.36 1.73 1.06
CA LEU A 92 -4.82 2.22 -0.21
C LEU A 92 -5.80 3.23 -0.83
N PRO A 93 -5.30 4.36 -1.34
CA PRO A 93 -6.13 5.35 -2.02
C PRO A 93 -6.53 4.92 -3.44
N TYR A 94 -6.09 3.77 -3.95
CA TYR A 94 -6.45 3.31 -5.29
C TYR A 94 -6.74 1.83 -5.31
N ASN A 95 -7.60 1.45 -6.23
CA ASN A 95 -7.84 0.05 -6.59
C ASN A 95 -6.84 -0.44 -7.66
N ARG A 96 -6.07 0.46 -8.29
CA ARG A 96 -5.04 0.16 -9.31
C ARG A 96 -3.90 1.19 -9.28
N VAL A 97 -2.65 0.75 -9.47
CA VAL A 97 -1.48 1.65 -9.55
C VAL A 97 -1.60 2.58 -10.77
N PRO A 98 -1.49 3.91 -10.58
CA PRO A 98 -1.30 4.83 -11.71
C PRO A 98 -0.05 4.45 -12.51
N HIS A 99 -0.10 4.53 -13.84
CA HIS A 99 1.00 4.07 -14.70
C HIS A 99 2.36 4.75 -14.38
N THR A 100 2.31 5.98 -13.87
CA THR A 100 3.46 6.76 -13.40
C THR A 100 4.18 6.16 -12.18
N ARG A 101 3.51 5.33 -11.38
CA ARG A 101 4.05 4.75 -10.14
C ARG A 101 4.19 3.23 -10.19
N LYS A 102 4.07 2.61 -11.38
CA LYS A 102 4.16 1.15 -11.57
C LYS A 102 5.46 0.51 -11.08
N ASN A 103 6.54 1.30 -10.99
CA ASN A 103 7.85 0.81 -10.55
C ASN A 103 8.05 0.91 -9.03
N ASN A 104 7.10 1.48 -8.28
CA ASN A 104 7.24 1.60 -6.84
C ASN A 104 7.04 0.24 -6.15
N TYR A 105 8.10 -0.25 -5.51
CA TYR A 105 8.10 -1.56 -4.86
C TYR A 105 7.04 -1.69 -3.76
N ILE A 106 6.99 -0.73 -2.82
CA ILE A 106 6.10 -0.80 -1.65
C ILE A 106 4.64 -0.75 -2.11
N LEU A 107 4.31 0.16 -3.03
CA LEU A 107 2.96 0.27 -3.58
C LEU A 107 2.52 -1.02 -4.26
N ASN A 108 3.42 -1.65 -5.04
CA ASN A 108 3.14 -2.93 -5.68
C ASN A 108 2.94 -4.05 -4.65
N MET A 109 3.67 -4.06 -3.53
CA MET A 109 3.47 -5.07 -2.48
C MET A 109 2.18 -4.87 -1.71
N LEU A 110 1.81 -3.62 -1.40
CA LEU A 110 0.52 -3.31 -0.77
C LEU A 110 -0.65 -3.76 -1.65
N LEU A 111 -0.57 -3.52 -2.96
CA LEU A 111 -1.60 -3.99 -3.89
C LEU A 111 -1.59 -5.50 -4.10
N LEU A 112 -0.41 -6.14 -4.10
CA LEU A 112 -0.31 -7.59 -4.13
C LEU A 112 -1.03 -8.20 -2.92
N CYS A 113 -0.92 -7.59 -1.74
CA CYS A 113 -1.66 -8.01 -0.55
C CYS A 113 -3.18 -7.79 -0.74
N TYR A 114 -3.58 -6.61 -1.22
CA TYR A 114 -4.98 -6.28 -1.48
C TYR A 114 -5.65 -7.24 -2.48
N ASP A 115 -5.02 -7.48 -3.63
CA ASP A 115 -5.52 -8.36 -4.70
C ASP A 115 -5.66 -9.82 -4.24
N ASN A 116 -4.91 -10.23 -3.20
CA ASN A 116 -4.96 -11.56 -2.61
C ASN A 116 -5.73 -11.61 -1.28
N ASN A 117 -6.53 -10.58 -0.97
CA ASN A 117 -7.35 -10.47 0.24
C ASN A 117 -6.56 -10.58 1.55
N ILE A 118 -5.33 -10.06 1.57
CA ILE A 118 -4.46 -10.02 2.75
C ILE A 118 -4.56 -8.63 3.37
N SER A 119 -5.19 -8.54 4.53
CA SER A 119 -5.25 -7.33 5.34
C SER A 119 -4.02 -7.23 6.24
N LEU A 120 -3.29 -6.12 6.12
CA LEU A 120 -2.22 -5.78 7.05
C LEU A 120 -2.80 -4.83 8.11
N GLN A 121 -2.57 -5.13 9.38
CA GLN A 121 -3.01 -4.29 10.49
C GLN A 121 -1.81 -3.73 11.21
N ASN A 122 -1.83 -2.42 11.47
CA ASN A 122 -0.85 -1.82 12.33
C ASN A 122 -1.30 -2.00 13.79
N LEU A 123 -0.53 -2.76 14.58
CA LEU A 123 -0.80 -2.96 16.00
C LEU A 123 -0.26 -1.80 16.84
N ASP A 124 0.77 -1.10 16.35
CA ASP A 124 1.44 -0.01 17.04
C ASP A 124 1.16 1.33 16.37
N ASN A 125 0.26 2.11 16.98
CA ASN A 125 -0.18 3.43 16.48
C ASN A 125 0.97 4.45 16.27
N ASN A 126 2.17 4.18 16.81
CA ASN A 126 3.32 5.07 16.72
C ASN A 126 4.22 4.80 15.50
N ILE A 127 4.19 3.61 14.90
CA ILE A 127 5.10 3.24 13.80
C ILE A 127 4.61 3.83 12.47
N PHE A 128 3.32 3.69 12.18
CA PHE A 128 2.68 4.25 10.99
C PHE A 128 1.58 5.24 11.39
N PRO A 129 1.94 6.40 11.97
CA PRO A 129 0.96 7.32 12.51
C PRO A 129 0.09 7.92 11.40
N THR A 130 -1.20 8.03 11.69
CA THR A 130 -2.13 8.85 10.91
C THR A 130 -1.70 10.31 11.00
N ILE A 131 -1.69 11.03 9.88
CA ILE A 131 -1.36 12.45 9.87
C ILE A 131 -2.39 13.18 10.74
N LYS A 132 -1.92 13.97 11.71
CA LYS A 132 -2.80 14.75 12.60
C LYS A 132 -3.03 16.13 11.97
N GLY A 133 -4.28 16.59 11.93
CA GLY A 133 -4.62 17.89 11.32
C GLY A 133 -6.11 18.18 11.14
N GLY A 134 -6.97 17.18 11.34
CA GLY A 134 -8.42 17.30 11.33
C GLY A 134 -9.08 15.97 11.70
N ARG A 135 -10.41 15.96 11.76
CA ARG A 135 -11.20 14.76 12.09
C ARG A 135 -11.65 14.02 10.85
N ILE A 136 -11.98 14.74 9.77
CA ILE A 136 -12.56 14.17 8.57
C ILE A 136 -11.57 14.32 7.41
N PRO A 137 -10.91 13.23 6.98
CA PRO A 137 -10.06 13.24 5.79
C PRO A 137 -10.85 13.66 4.56
N LEU A 138 -10.29 14.54 3.73
CA LEU A 138 -10.99 14.99 2.53
C LEU A 138 -11.21 13.84 1.53
N GLU A 139 -10.31 12.85 1.53
CA GLU A 139 -10.41 11.61 0.75
C GLU A 139 -11.65 10.76 1.05
N ASP A 140 -12.28 10.93 2.22
CA ASP A 140 -13.53 10.23 2.57
C ASP A 140 -14.79 11.05 2.18
N VAL A 141 -14.62 12.32 1.81
CA VAL A 141 -15.71 13.27 1.50
C VAL A 141 -15.89 13.44 0.00
N VAL A 142 -14.80 13.51 -0.76
CA VAL A 142 -14.83 13.65 -2.22
C VAL A 142 -14.54 12.33 -2.92
N ASP A 143 -15.07 12.20 -4.13
CA ASP A 143 -14.76 11.04 -4.99
C ASP A 143 -13.26 10.92 -5.26
N ASN A 144 -12.77 9.69 -5.32
CA ASN A 144 -11.36 9.37 -5.50
C ASN A 144 -10.82 9.92 -6.84
N ALA A 145 -11.62 9.87 -7.91
CA ALA A 145 -11.22 10.43 -9.20
C ALA A 145 -10.98 11.94 -9.11
N TYR A 146 -11.86 12.65 -8.39
CA TYR A 146 -11.72 14.08 -8.13
C TYR A 146 -10.50 14.39 -7.25
N TYR A 147 -10.33 13.64 -6.15
CA TYR A 147 -9.22 13.81 -5.21
C TYR A 147 -7.87 13.61 -5.91
N SER A 148 -7.74 12.52 -6.67
CA SER A 148 -6.49 12.20 -7.37
C SER A 148 -6.15 13.26 -8.43
N LYS A 149 -7.13 13.86 -9.10
CA LYS A 149 -6.91 14.90 -10.11
C LYS A 149 -6.39 16.21 -9.51
N HIS A 150 -6.83 16.57 -8.30
CA HIS A 150 -6.51 17.86 -7.67
C HIS A 150 -5.49 17.73 -6.53
N ARG A 151 -4.92 16.54 -6.33
CA ARG A 151 -4.02 16.22 -5.22
C ARG A 151 -2.85 17.19 -5.09
N GLU A 152 -2.17 17.53 -6.17
CA GLU A 152 -1.00 18.42 -6.10
C GLU A 152 -1.38 19.81 -5.58
N ARG A 153 -2.51 20.36 -6.02
CA ARG A 153 -3.01 21.64 -5.50
C ARG A 153 -3.40 21.57 -4.02
N LEU A 154 -3.99 20.44 -3.60
CA LEU A 154 -4.31 20.21 -2.18
C LEU A 154 -3.05 20.11 -1.33
N HIS A 155 -2.02 19.43 -1.84
CA HIS A 155 -0.68 19.32 -1.24
C HIS A 155 -0.03 20.70 -1.09
N GLU A 156 0.04 21.49 -2.16
CA GLU A 156 0.60 22.84 -2.16
C GLU A 156 -0.06 23.76 -1.12
N LYS A 157 -1.37 23.60 -0.90
CA LYS A 157 -2.14 24.38 0.07
C LYS A 157 -2.20 23.77 1.46
N LYS A 158 -1.55 22.62 1.67
CA LYS A 158 -1.56 21.85 2.92
C LYS A 158 -2.98 21.48 3.38
N ILE A 159 -3.88 21.22 2.44
CA ILE A 159 -5.28 20.85 2.69
C ILE A 159 -5.41 19.33 2.57
N LEU A 160 -5.57 18.66 3.70
CA LEU A 160 -5.76 17.21 3.82
C LEU A 160 -7.11 16.85 4.50
N PHE A 161 -7.63 17.74 5.33
CA PHE A 161 -8.85 17.52 6.11
C PHE A 161 -9.94 18.52 5.76
N LEU A 162 -11.19 18.09 5.85
CA LEU A 162 -12.36 18.95 5.69
C LEU A 162 -12.37 20.08 6.72
N ASP A 163 -11.93 19.83 7.95
CA ASP A 163 -11.84 20.82 9.03
C ASP A 163 -10.95 22.03 8.65
N GLN A 164 -10.05 21.88 7.69
CA GLN A 164 -9.17 22.97 7.26
C GLN A 164 -9.88 23.99 6.36
N ILE A 165 -10.95 23.58 5.67
CA ILE A 165 -11.72 24.38 4.70
C ILE A 165 -13.10 24.82 5.23
N ILE A 166 -13.45 24.44 6.45
CA ILE A 166 -14.69 24.88 7.12
C ILE A 166 -14.36 25.97 8.16
N SER A 167 -15.31 26.88 8.39
CA SER A 167 -15.30 27.83 9.50
C SER A 167 -15.24 27.12 10.87
N GLY A 168 -14.71 27.81 11.89
CA GLY A 168 -14.52 27.22 13.24
C GLY A 168 -15.82 26.78 13.92
N ASP A 169 -16.93 27.44 13.61
CA ASP A 169 -18.30 27.12 14.04
C ASP A 169 -18.97 26.03 13.19
N LYS A 170 -18.30 25.52 12.15
CA LYS A 170 -18.77 24.48 11.23
C LYS A 170 -20.01 24.83 10.40
N SER A 171 -20.41 26.10 10.34
CA SER A 171 -21.64 26.54 9.66
C SER A 171 -21.47 26.75 8.14
N ARG A 172 -20.24 27.05 7.70
CA ARG A 172 -19.94 27.40 6.30
C ARG A 172 -18.55 26.96 5.87
N LEU A 173 -18.39 26.82 4.55
CA LEU A 173 -17.07 26.71 3.92
C LEU A 173 -16.35 28.06 3.95
N LEU A 174 -15.03 28.01 4.10
CA LEU A 174 -14.16 29.18 4.00
C LEU A 174 -14.08 29.65 2.55
N LEU A 175 -14.07 30.97 2.37
CA LEU A 175 -13.78 31.59 1.09
C LEU A 175 -12.31 31.33 0.72
N TRP A 176 -12.00 31.29 -0.57
CA TRP A 176 -10.62 31.03 -1.03
C TRP A 176 -9.60 32.01 -0.43
N LYS A 177 -9.96 33.28 -0.29
CA LYS A 177 -9.14 34.30 0.37
C LYS A 177 -8.83 33.95 1.84
N GLU A 178 -9.79 33.39 2.57
CA GLU A 178 -9.63 32.99 3.97
C GLU A 178 -8.71 31.77 4.08
N ILE A 179 -8.83 30.82 3.17
CA ILE A 179 -7.96 29.64 3.08
C ILE A 179 -6.51 30.05 2.81
N LEU A 180 -6.29 30.96 1.87
CA LEU A 180 -4.94 31.44 1.55
C LEU A 180 -4.27 32.16 2.72
N ILE A 181 -5.02 32.99 3.46
CA ILE A 181 -4.52 33.67 4.66
C ILE A 181 -4.18 32.65 5.75
N LYS A 182 -5.08 31.69 6.00
CA LYS A 182 -4.89 30.64 7.02
C LYS A 182 -3.70 29.73 6.73
N ALA A 183 -3.42 29.43 5.46
CA ALA A 183 -2.25 28.64 5.06
C ALA A 183 -0.92 29.41 5.24
N TYR A 184 -0.95 30.74 5.25
CA TYR A 184 0.23 31.59 5.36
C TYR A 184 0.63 31.91 6.81
N VAL A 185 -0.31 31.85 7.75
CA VAL A 185 0.03 31.92 9.17
C VAL A 185 0.75 30.61 9.51
N PRO A 186 2.08 30.63 9.75
CA PRO A 186 2.75 29.44 10.25
C PRO A 186 2.07 29.12 11.57
N ILE A 187 1.79 27.84 11.81
CA ILE A 187 1.46 27.35 13.15
C ILE A 187 2.77 27.40 13.95
N SER A 188 3.30 28.60 14.18
CA SER A 188 4.41 28.89 15.07
C SER A 188 3.80 29.20 16.43
N SER A 189 3.40 28.17 17.16
CA SER A 189 3.29 28.14 18.62
C SER A 189 2.51 26.89 19.08
N HIS A 190 3.14 25.73 19.04
CA HIS A 190 3.17 24.88 20.23
C HIS A 190 4.55 24.23 20.29
N ALA A 191 5.29 24.65 21.31
CA ALA A 191 6.67 24.39 21.59
C ALA A 191 7.09 22.92 21.43
N PHE A 192 8.23 22.74 20.79
CA PHE A 192 9.18 21.70 21.16
C PHE A 192 9.36 21.72 22.69
N LEU A 193 8.94 20.67 23.37
CA LEU A 193 9.58 20.26 24.61
C LEU A 193 10.03 18.81 24.42
N ARG A 194 11.32 18.69 24.16
CA ARG A 194 12.10 17.52 24.56
C ARG A 194 11.80 17.25 26.02
N PHE A 195 11.43 16.02 26.36
CA PHE A 195 11.79 15.44 27.63
C PHE A 195 12.40 14.07 27.38
N THR A 196 13.72 14.03 27.54
CA THR A 196 14.46 12.91 28.12
C THR A 196 13.99 12.73 29.56
N ILE A 197 13.52 11.54 29.95
CA ILE A 197 14.28 10.43 30.56
C ILE A 197 13.67 9.15 30.00
#